data_AF-A0A2D5BLW4-F1
#
_entry.id   AF-A0A2D5BLW4-F1
#
_cell.length_a   1.000
_cell.length_b   1.000
_cell.length_c   1.000
_cell.angle_alpha   90.00
_cell.angle_beta   90.00
_cell.angle_gamma   90.00
#
_symmetry.space_group_name_H-M   'P 1'
#
loop_
_entity.id
_entity.type
_entity.pdbx_description
1 polymer ?
#
loop_
_entity_poly.entity_id
_entity_poly.type
_entity_poly.pdbx_seq_one_letter_code
_entity_poly.pdbx_strand_id
1 'polypeptide(L)'
;MGNMGDALNKAGLISDRELARSKPRERGDRDQLIERHKIQKEVSADDAAKVRDLITERGSRQGIGGRRHWHYVTRDGKVPYLEVNDDLAKRLESGQSAIAAAGDDLMIISDETAVAVDELDPTAILFWVALR
;
A
#
# COMPACT_ATOMS: atom_id res chain seq x y z
N MET A 1 22.33 -34.75 -27.45
CA MET A 1 21.27 -34.64 -28.47
C MET A 1 20.58 -36.00 -28.55
N GLY A 2 19.27 -36.20 -28.41
CA GLY A 2 18.16 -35.28 -28.15
C GLY A 2 17.31 -35.80 -26.99
N ASN A 3 16.75 -34.87 -26.22
CA ASN A 3 16.04 -35.14 -24.98
C ASN A 3 14.58 -35.50 -25.27
N MET A 4 13.98 -36.29 -24.37
CA MET A 4 12.66 -36.95 -24.38
C MET A 4 11.44 -35.99 -24.47
N GLY A 5 11.43 -35.04 -25.40
CA GLY A 5 10.32 -34.10 -25.63
C GLY A 5 9.28 -34.58 -26.64
N ASP A 6 9.58 -35.60 -27.45
CA ASP A 6 8.88 -35.82 -28.73
C ASP A 6 7.95 -37.05 -28.77
N ALA A 7 7.65 -37.69 -27.63
CA ALA A 7 6.83 -38.92 -27.61
C ALA A 7 5.37 -38.72 -27.19
N LEU A 8 4.98 -37.52 -26.71
CA LEU A 8 3.66 -37.33 -26.07
C LEU A 8 2.70 -36.42 -26.85
N ASN A 9 3.10 -35.91 -28.02
CA ASN A 9 2.29 -34.95 -28.80
C ASN A 9 1.56 -35.57 -30.01
N LYS A 10 1.18 -36.87 -29.93
CA LYS A 10 0.61 -37.61 -31.08
C LYS A 10 -0.72 -38.33 -30.82
N ALA A 11 -1.40 -38.07 -29.71
CA ALA A 11 -2.72 -38.63 -29.45
C ALA A 11 -3.71 -37.50 -29.11
N GLY A 12 -4.16 -36.79 -30.14
CA GLY A 12 -5.19 -35.75 -30.03
C GLY A 12 -6.56 -36.33 -29.66
N LEU A 13 -6.75 -36.68 -28.38
CA LEU A 13 -7.99 -37.25 -27.84
C LEU A 13 -8.17 -36.84 -26.37
N ILE A 14 -8.44 -35.55 -26.11
CA ILE A 14 -9.26 -35.13 -24.95
C ILE A 14 -10.11 -33.94 -25.41
N SER A 15 -11.24 -34.24 -26.04
CA SER A 15 -12.40 -33.34 -26.09
C SER A 15 -13.29 -33.62 -24.88
N ASP A 16 -14.05 -32.59 -24.52
CA ASP A 16 -15.14 -32.54 -23.55
C ASP A 16 -14.79 -32.24 -22.07
N ARG A 17 -15.06 -30.97 -21.75
CA ARG A 17 -16.06 -30.57 -20.74
C ARG A 17 -15.52 -30.14 -19.37
N GLU A 18 -15.76 -28.86 -19.11
CA GLU A 18 -15.99 -28.27 -17.78
C GLU A 18 -14.86 -28.37 -16.74
N LEU A 19 -14.08 -27.29 -16.56
CA LEU A 19 -14.14 -26.43 -15.37
C LEU A 19 -13.04 -25.34 -15.40
N ALA A 20 -13.33 -24.23 -14.71
CA ALA A 20 -12.40 -23.20 -14.26
C ALA A 20 -11.96 -22.12 -15.27
N ARG A 21 -12.92 -21.27 -15.67
CA ARG A 21 -12.64 -19.83 -15.77
C ARG A 21 -12.34 -19.28 -14.37
N SER A 22 -11.11 -19.44 -13.91
CA SER A 22 -10.59 -18.69 -12.75
C SER A 22 -9.65 -17.62 -13.27
N LYS A 23 -10.10 -16.37 -13.20
CA LYS A 23 -9.31 -15.18 -13.52
C LYS A 23 -8.04 -15.16 -12.66
N PRO A 24 -6.83 -15.01 -13.21
CA PRO A 24 -5.70 -14.50 -12.44
C PRO A 24 -5.67 -12.98 -12.59
N ARG A 25 -6.27 -12.25 -11.64
CA ARG A 25 -6.18 -10.77 -11.56
C ARG A 25 -5.72 -10.27 -10.20
N GLU A 26 -4.90 -11.04 -9.47
CA GLU A 26 -4.46 -10.67 -8.11
C GLU A 26 -2.96 -10.88 -7.90
N ARG A 27 -2.11 -10.51 -8.87
CA ARG A 27 -0.64 -10.57 -8.70
C ARG A 27 0.14 -9.35 -9.14
N GLY A 28 -0.52 -8.24 -9.52
CA GLY A 28 0.15 -7.01 -9.96
C GLY A 28 0.49 -6.03 -8.83
N ASP A 29 -0.37 -5.94 -7.82
CA ASP A 29 -0.32 -4.83 -6.84
C ASP A 29 0.53 -5.12 -5.58
N ARG A 30 1.04 -6.34 -5.44
CA ARG A 30 1.82 -6.73 -4.26
C ARG A 30 3.30 -6.40 -4.36
N ASP A 31 3.81 -6.26 -5.59
CA ASP A 31 5.25 -6.08 -5.85
C ASP A 31 5.72 -4.64 -5.58
N GLN A 32 4.84 -3.63 -5.69
CA GLN A 32 5.21 -2.25 -5.37
C GLN A 32 5.23 -1.94 -3.86
N LEU A 33 4.69 -2.83 -3.03
CA LEU A 33 4.56 -2.61 -1.58
C LEU A 33 5.87 -2.84 -0.80
N ILE A 34 6.94 -3.34 -1.45
CA ILE A 34 8.14 -3.86 -0.80
C ILE A 34 9.41 -3.03 -1.07
N GLU A 35 9.43 -2.16 -2.09
CA GLU A 35 10.68 -1.54 -2.58
C GLU A 35 11.26 -0.45 -1.66
N ARG A 36 10.51 0.07 -0.66
CA ARG A 36 10.98 1.20 0.17
C ARG A 36 11.63 0.81 1.50
N HIS A 37 11.68 -0.47 1.88
CA HIS A 37 12.06 -0.90 3.23
C HIS A 37 13.57 -0.91 3.55
N LYS A 38 14.43 -0.21 2.80
CA LYS A 38 15.89 -0.27 2.99
C LYS A 38 16.61 1.07 2.86
N ILE A 39 16.17 2.09 3.58
CA ILE A 39 17.08 3.16 4.01
C ILE A 39 16.71 3.52 5.45
N GLN A 40 17.39 2.91 6.42
CA GLN A 40 17.35 3.37 7.82
C GLN A 40 18.09 4.71 7.87
N LYS A 41 17.38 5.80 7.58
CA LYS A 41 17.84 7.14 7.93
C LYS A 41 17.68 7.22 9.45
N GLU A 42 18.77 7.47 10.18
CA GLU A 42 18.66 7.86 11.59
C GLU A 42 17.89 9.18 11.63
N VAL A 43 16.59 9.10 11.96
CA VAL A 43 15.73 10.27 12.11
C VAL A 43 16.10 10.93 13.43
N SER A 44 16.58 12.17 13.38
CA SER A 44 16.88 12.93 14.60
C SER A 44 15.61 13.10 15.42
N ALA A 45 15.71 13.15 16.76
CA ALA A 45 14.55 13.43 17.61
C ALA A 45 13.85 14.76 17.24
N ASP A 46 14.61 15.73 16.72
CA ASP A 46 14.12 17.00 16.19
C ASP A 46 13.29 16.83 14.90
N ASP A 47 13.73 15.98 13.97
CA ASP A 47 13.01 15.67 12.74
C ASP A 47 11.70 14.91 13.04
N ALA A 48 11.73 13.98 14.00
CA ALA A 48 10.53 13.27 14.45
C ALA A 48 9.50 14.21 15.09
N ALA A 49 9.96 15.20 15.88
CA ALA A 49 9.09 16.21 16.46
C ALA A 49 8.47 17.11 15.38
N LYS A 50 9.25 17.57 14.40
CA LYS A 50 8.77 18.35 13.27
C LYS A 50 7.74 17.60 12.42
N VAL A 51 7.98 16.32 12.15
CA VAL A 51 7.05 15.46 11.40
C VAL A 51 5.74 15.31 12.15
N ARG A 52 5.80 15.07 13.47
CA ARG A 52 4.60 14.98 14.29
C ARG A 52 3.80 16.29 14.27
N ASP A 53 4.48 17.43 14.40
CA ASP A 53 3.84 18.75 14.35
C ASP A 53 3.18 18.98 12.99
N LEU A 54 3.90 18.73 11.90
CA LEU A 54 3.41 18.84 10.53
C LEU A 54 2.16 17.97 10.27
N ILE A 55 2.18 16.70 10.70
CA ILE A 55 1.04 15.80 10.56
C ILE A 55 -0.13 16.26 11.44
N THR A 56 0.14 16.80 12.63
CA THR A 56 -0.91 17.26 13.55
C THR A 56 -1.58 18.53 13.03
N GLU A 57 -0.81 19.47 12.49
CA GLU A 57 -1.30 20.75 11.96
C GLU A 57 -2.05 20.60 10.64
N ARG A 58 -1.56 19.74 9.73
CA ARG A 58 -2.12 19.59 8.38
C ARG A 58 -2.96 18.34 8.19
N GLY A 59 -2.83 17.38 9.09
CA GLY A 59 -3.60 16.15 9.04
C GLY A 59 -5.03 16.35 9.49
N SER A 60 -5.89 15.45 9.02
CA SER A 60 -7.30 15.43 9.36
C SER A 60 -7.77 14.01 9.63
N ARG A 61 -8.82 13.86 10.42
CA ARG A 61 -9.56 12.60 10.56
C ARG A 61 -10.79 12.54 9.66
N GLN A 62 -10.94 13.51 8.77
CA GLN A 62 -12.09 13.56 7.87
C GLN A 62 -12.09 12.34 6.93
N GLY A 63 -13.22 11.63 6.93
CA GLY A 63 -13.41 10.43 6.13
C GLY A 63 -12.98 9.14 6.83
N ILE A 64 -12.41 9.23 8.04
CA ILE A 64 -12.29 8.07 8.94
C ILE A 64 -13.69 7.72 9.46
N GLY A 65 -14.00 6.42 9.45
CA GLY A 65 -15.32 5.86 9.66
C GLY A 65 -16.04 5.62 8.32
N GLY A 66 -16.78 4.52 8.24
CA GLY A 66 -17.47 4.14 7.01
C GLY A 66 -17.61 2.62 6.89
N ARG A 67 -17.94 2.14 5.68
CA ARG A 67 -18.17 0.72 5.42
C ARG A 67 -17.00 0.03 4.72
N ARG A 68 -15.97 0.79 4.30
CA ARG A 68 -14.80 0.24 3.61
C ARG A 68 -13.67 0.03 4.61
N HIS A 69 -13.03 -1.13 4.52
CA HIS A 69 -11.81 -1.42 5.27
C HIS A 69 -10.60 -1.11 4.41
N TRP A 70 -9.77 -0.17 4.87
CA TRP A 70 -8.51 0.18 4.23
C TRP A 70 -7.34 -0.40 5.00
N HIS A 71 -6.55 -1.26 4.37
CA HIS A 71 -5.39 -1.88 5.02
C HIS A 71 -4.16 -0.99 4.86
N TYR A 72 -3.35 -0.90 5.92
CA TYR A 72 -2.10 -0.12 5.93
C TYR A 72 -1.02 -0.88 6.69
N VAL A 73 0.25 -0.51 6.52
CA VAL A 73 1.38 -1.17 7.18
C VAL A 73 1.88 -0.29 8.31
N THR A 74 1.83 -0.79 9.54
CA THR A 74 2.40 -0.10 10.71
C THR A 74 3.93 -0.15 10.69
N ARG A 75 4.56 0.69 11.50
CA ARG A 75 6.03 0.67 11.71
C ARG A 75 6.58 -0.68 12.16
N ASP A 76 5.78 -1.48 12.86
CA ASP A 76 6.12 -2.84 13.33
C ASP A 76 5.87 -3.92 12.25
N GLY A 77 5.45 -3.54 11.05
CA GLY A 77 5.15 -4.46 9.94
C GLY A 77 3.80 -5.17 10.06
N LYS A 78 2.98 -4.85 11.05
CA LYS A 78 1.60 -5.35 11.15
C LYS A 78 0.71 -4.68 10.11
N VAL A 79 -0.31 -5.41 9.64
CA VAL A 79 -1.28 -4.95 8.63
C VAL A 79 -2.69 -4.86 9.23
N PRO A 80 -2.98 -3.82 10.03
CA PRO A 80 -4.35 -3.52 10.47
C PRO A 80 -5.20 -2.93 9.33
N TYR A 81 -6.48 -2.69 9.64
CA TYR A 81 -7.39 -1.94 8.78
C TYR A 81 -7.91 -0.68 9.48
N LEU A 82 -8.23 0.34 8.69
CA LEU A 82 -8.93 1.55 9.08
C LEU A 82 -10.28 1.58 8.36
N GLU A 83 -11.36 1.84 9.09
CA GLU A 83 -12.65 2.10 8.47
C GLU A 83 -12.63 3.48 7.81
N VAL A 84 -12.98 3.55 6.54
CA VAL A 84 -13.01 4.79 5.76
C VAL A 84 -14.31 4.88 4.96
N ASN A 85 -14.72 6.10 4.65
CA ASN A 85 -15.83 6.33 3.73
C ASN A 85 -15.37 6.16 2.27
N ASP A 86 -16.33 6.08 1.33
CA ASP A 86 -16.01 5.92 -0.10
C ASP A 86 -15.23 7.09 -0.70
N ASP A 87 -15.39 8.31 -0.18
CA ASP A 87 -14.66 9.49 -0.66
C ASP A 87 -13.16 9.39 -0.31
N LEU A 88 -12.86 9.12 0.97
CA LEU A 88 -11.49 8.93 1.43
C LEU A 88 -10.84 7.72 0.76
N ALA A 89 -11.56 6.61 0.61
CA ALA A 89 -11.05 5.44 -0.11
C ALA A 89 -10.58 5.83 -1.53
N LYS A 90 -11.40 6.57 -2.29
CA LYS A 90 -11.01 7.03 -3.64
C LYS A 90 -9.77 7.93 -3.63
N ARG A 91 -9.64 8.81 -2.63
CA ARG A 91 -8.46 9.68 -2.49
C ARG A 91 -7.19 8.91 -2.13
N LEU A 92 -7.31 7.86 -1.32
CA LEU A 92 -6.21 6.95 -1.00
C LEU A 92 -5.83 6.10 -2.23
N GLU A 93 -6.82 5.59 -2.98
CA GLU A 93 -6.62 4.85 -4.23
C GLU A 93 -5.91 5.71 -5.30
N SER A 94 -6.26 6.99 -5.39
CA SER A 94 -5.70 7.93 -6.37
C SER A 94 -4.38 8.59 -5.94
N GLY A 95 -3.91 8.34 -4.71
CA GLY A 95 -2.69 8.96 -4.20
C GLY A 95 -2.84 10.41 -3.73
N GLN A 96 -4.05 10.98 -3.76
CA GLN A 96 -4.37 12.32 -3.27
C GLN A 96 -4.36 12.43 -1.74
N SER A 97 -4.35 11.30 -1.04
CA SER A 97 -4.23 11.25 0.41
C SER A 97 -3.31 10.12 0.84
N ALA A 98 -2.74 10.27 2.02
CA ALA A 98 -1.91 9.28 2.68
C ALA A 98 -2.36 9.08 4.14
N ILE A 99 -1.99 7.94 4.72
CA ILE A 99 -2.17 7.64 6.14
C ILE A 99 -0.81 7.80 6.80
N ALA A 100 -0.73 8.65 7.82
CA ALA A 100 0.48 8.89 8.59
C ALA A 100 0.24 8.76 10.10
N ALA A 101 1.30 8.39 10.81
CA ALA A 101 1.31 8.29 12.26
C ALA A 101 1.81 9.61 12.90
N ALA A 102 0.99 10.21 13.76
CA ALA A 102 1.35 11.34 14.60
C ALA A 102 1.54 10.87 16.06
N GLY A 103 2.59 10.10 16.32
CA GLY A 103 2.73 9.37 17.57
C GLY A 103 1.80 8.16 17.60
N ASP A 104 0.89 8.10 18.57
CA ASP A 104 -0.11 7.03 18.71
C ASP A 104 -1.36 7.24 17.84
N ASP A 105 -1.54 8.44 17.27
CA ASP A 105 -2.72 8.80 16.48
C ASP A 105 -2.50 8.58 14.98
N LEU A 106 -3.57 8.16 14.30
CA LEU A 106 -3.63 8.04 12.84
C LEU A 106 -4.28 9.28 12.24
N MET A 107 -3.61 9.85 11.25
CA MET A 107 -4.07 11.05 10.56
C MET A 107 -4.05 10.84 9.05
N ILE A 108 -5.03 11.43 8.37
CA ILE A 108 -5.07 11.51 6.91
C ILE A 108 -4.38 12.81 6.50
N ILE A 109 -3.39 12.73 5.63
CA ILE A 109 -2.67 13.89 5.10
C ILE A 109 -2.84 13.97 3.58
N SER A 110 -2.70 15.17 3.01
CA SER A 110 -2.67 15.35 1.55
C SER A 110 -1.40 14.76 0.93
N ASP A 111 -1.38 14.55 -0.38
CA ASP A 111 -0.18 14.16 -1.11
C ASP A 111 0.98 15.16 -0.90
N GLU A 112 0.68 16.46 -0.92
CA GLU A 112 1.67 17.52 -0.71
C GLU A 112 2.33 17.43 0.67
N THR A 113 1.53 17.10 1.69
CA THR A 113 2.04 16.88 3.05
C THR A 113 2.80 15.55 3.15
N ALA A 114 2.35 14.52 2.44
CA ALA A 114 3.02 13.22 2.39
C ALA A 114 4.42 13.34 1.78
N VAL A 115 4.61 14.14 0.73
CA VAL A 115 5.94 14.45 0.17
C VAL A 115 6.86 15.02 1.25
N ALA A 116 6.42 16.07 1.95
CA ALA A 116 7.22 16.72 2.98
C ALA A 116 7.56 15.78 4.16
N VAL A 117 6.62 14.90 4.54
CA VAL A 117 6.86 13.88 5.57
C VAL A 117 7.84 12.81 5.07
N ASP A 118 7.73 12.35 3.81
CA ASP A 118 8.62 11.34 3.21
C ASP A 118 10.08 11.81 3.16
N GLU A 119 10.30 13.12 2.95
CA GLU A 119 11.63 13.73 2.96
C GLU A 119 12.27 13.77 4.36
N LEU A 120 11.46 14.02 5.40
CA LEU A 120 11.90 14.14 6.79
C LEU A 120 12.02 12.78 7.48
N ASP A 121 10.89 12.07 7.60
CA ASP A 121 10.74 10.74 8.20
C ASP A 121 9.78 9.88 7.36
N PRO A 122 10.30 9.07 6.43
CA PRO A 122 9.47 8.19 5.62
C PRO A 122 8.76 7.11 6.45
N THR A 123 9.25 6.79 7.66
CA THR A 123 8.64 5.79 8.53
C THR A 123 7.36 6.29 9.23
N ALA A 124 7.09 7.60 9.18
CA ALA A 124 5.83 8.16 9.63
C ALA A 124 4.67 7.88 8.66
N ILE A 125 4.96 7.60 7.38
CA ILE A 125 3.94 7.28 6.38
C ILE A 125 3.64 5.78 6.44
N LEU A 126 2.40 5.44 6.76
CA LEU A 126 1.94 4.05 6.88
C LEU A 126 1.31 3.53 5.58
N PHE A 127 0.80 4.45 4.76
CA PHE A 127 0.27 4.16 3.44
C PHE A 127 0.29 5.41 2.57
N TRP A 128 0.83 5.31 1.35
CA TRP A 128 0.73 6.35 0.32
C TRP A 128 0.98 5.77 -1.08
N VAL A 129 0.08 6.07 -2.02
CA VAL A 129 0.28 5.77 -3.44
C VAL A 129 0.90 7.00 -4.10
N ALA A 130 2.23 7.04 -4.21
CA ALA A 130 2.90 8.12 -4.92
C ALA A 130 2.73 7.91 -6.43
N LEU A 131 1.94 8.77 -7.09
CA LEU A 131 1.90 8.86 -8.55
C LEU A 131 3.23 9.47 -9.02
N ARG A 132 4.11 8.64 -9.57
CA ARG A 132 5.36 9.07 -10.24
C ARG A 132 5.14 9.21 -11.74
#